data_AF-A0A7V8Y0L5-F1
#
_entry.id   AF-A0A7V8Y0L5-F1
#
_cell.length_a   1.000
_cell.length_b   1.000
_cell.length_c   1.000
_cell.angle_alpha   90.00
_cell.angle_beta   90.00
_cell.angle_gamma   90.00
#
_symmetry.space_group_name_H-M   'P 1'
#
loop_
_entity.id
_entity.type
_entity.pdbx_description
1 polymer ?
#
loop_
_entity_poly.entity_id
_entity_poly.type
_entity_poly.pdbx_seq_one_letter_code
_entity_poly.pdbx_strand_id
1 'polypeptide(L)'
;MTDQPSYRRRVSDTAAALRLCLWCLLAVAVEIALFLSYRGHDSRFHWFTHFFVGASAALLIMAVVAWRQRWPVRYPLIWPILGHLIAMFPDILFAQGIAHQRWMDVFLGHLNTHFMPGRNLTWYLVFLAALGFYLAVLGRIRRPLPAAALGAR
;
A
#
# COMPACT_ATOMS: atom_id res chain seq x y z
N MET A 1 20.23 41.27 -10.68
CA MET A 1 20.73 40.24 -9.72
C MET A 1 19.59 39.26 -9.51
N THR A 2 19.59 38.18 -10.27
CA THR A 2 18.45 37.28 -10.49
C THR A 2 18.28 36.25 -9.38
N ASP A 3 17.03 36.03 -9.03
CA ASP A 3 16.51 35.25 -7.91
C ASP A 3 16.84 33.73 -7.99
N GLN A 4 18.07 33.38 -7.60
CA GLN A 4 18.58 32.00 -7.53
C GLN A 4 17.79 30.98 -6.67
N PRO A 5 17.09 31.34 -5.57
CA PRO A 5 16.39 30.37 -4.74
C PRO A 5 15.21 29.70 -5.46
N SER A 6 14.52 30.44 -6.34
CA SER A 6 13.34 29.95 -7.06
C SER A 6 13.69 28.89 -8.12
N TYR A 7 14.88 28.97 -8.72
CA TYR A 7 15.36 28.03 -9.72
C TYR A 7 15.74 26.68 -9.09
N ARG A 8 16.50 26.69 -7.98
CA ARG A 8 16.91 25.45 -7.29
C ARG A 8 15.71 24.65 -6.78
N ARG A 9 14.67 25.32 -6.24
CA ARG A 9 13.44 24.66 -5.78
C ARG A 9 12.70 23.97 -6.94
N ARG A 10 12.58 24.63 -8.09
CA ARG A 10 11.96 24.02 -9.29
C ARG A 10 12.68 22.76 -9.77
N VAL A 11 14.01 22.79 -9.84
CA VAL A 11 14.80 21.61 -10.28
C VAL A 11 14.65 20.44 -9.30
N SER A 12 14.64 20.71 -7.98
CA SER A 12 14.41 19.65 -6.99
C SER A 12 13.00 19.05 -7.08
N ASP A 13 11.99 19.87 -7.37
CA ASP A 13 10.61 19.42 -7.49
C ASP A 13 10.43 18.53 -8.74
N THR A 14 11.02 18.90 -9.87
CA THR A 14 11.00 18.09 -11.11
C THR A 14 11.69 16.74 -10.91
N ALA A 15 12.86 16.71 -10.28
CA ALA A 15 13.58 15.46 -10.01
C ALA A 15 12.80 14.54 -9.05
N ALA A 16 12.16 15.11 -8.03
CA ALA A 16 11.29 14.37 -7.12
C ALA A 16 10.06 13.80 -7.82
N ALA A 17 9.41 14.58 -8.69
CA ALA A 17 8.27 14.16 -9.48
C ALA A 17 8.64 13.01 -10.44
N LEU A 18 9.74 13.15 -11.19
CA LEU A 18 10.23 12.10 -12.09
C LEU A 18 10.52 10.81 -11.33
N ARG A 19 11.20 10.90 -10.17
CA ARG A 19 11.47 9.74 -9.33
C ARG A 19 10.19 9.05 -8.88
N LEU A 20 9.18 9.81 -8.46
CA LEU A 20 7.87 9.26 -8.11
C LEU A 20 7.21 8.55 -9.30
N CYS A 21 7.21 9.18 -10.48
CA CYS A 21 6.68 8.58 -11.71
C CYS A 21 7.39 7.25 -12.04
N LEU A 22 8.72 7.19 -11.95
CA LEU A 22 9.48 5.97 -12.18
C LEU A 22 9.11 4.85 -11.19
N TRP A 23 8.93 5.19 -9.91
CA TRP A 23 8.46 4.20 -8.92
C TRP A 23 7.03 3.73 -9.19
N CYS A 24 6.13 4.61 -9.62
CA CYS A 24 4.78 4.22 -10.02
C CYS A 24 4.81 3.28 -11.24
N LEU A 25 5.61 3.60 -12.26
CA LEU A 25 5.78 2.75 -13.44
C LEU A 25 6.32 1.38 -13.06
N LEU A 26 7.32 1.32 -12.17
CA LEU A 26 7.88 0.08 -11.67
C LEU A 26 6.82 -0.74 -10.91
N ALA A 27 6.05 -0.10 -10.03
CA ALA A 27 4.99 -0.77 -9.28
C ALA A 27 3.92 -1.36 -10.22
N VAL A 28 3.49 -0.59 -11.22
CA VAL A 28 2.55 -1.06 -12.24
C VAL A 28 3.13 -2.23 -13.04
N ALA A 29 4.41 -2.17 -13.42
CA ALA A 29 5.06 -3.26 -14.14
C ALA A 29 5.11 -4.56 -13.33
N VAL A 30 5.40 -4.47 -12.03
CA VAL A 30 5.36 -5.61 -11.11
C VAL A 30 3.96 -6.19 -11.00
N GLU A 31 2.94 -5.34 -10.82
CA GLU A 31 1.55 -5.78 -10.73
C GLU A 31 1.04 -6.42 -12.04
N ILE A 32 1.48 -5.91 -13.20
CA ILE A 32 1.20 -6.55 -14.49
C ILE A 32 1.85 -7.94 -14.53
N ALA A 33 3.12 -8.07 -14.14
CA ALA A 33 3.79 -9.37 -14.14
C ALA A 33 3.08 -10.38 -13.23
N LEU A 34 2.64 -9.96 -12.03
CA LEU A 34 1.83 -10.78 -11.13
C LEU A 34 0.47 -11.12 -11.74
N PHE A 35 -0.23 -10.15 -12.33
CA PHE A 35 -1.51 -10.41 -13.00
C PHE A 35 -1.34 -11.46 -14.13
N LEU A 36 -0.24 -11.38 -14.88
CA LEU A 36 0.07 -12.33 -15.93
C LEU A 36 0.40 -13.74 -15.41
N SER A 37 0.92 -13.89 -14.18
CA SER A 37 1.09 -15.23 -13.57
C SER A 37 -0.24 -15.86 -13.17
N TYR A 38 -1.30 -15.06 -12.98
CA TYR A 38 -2.67 -15.50 -12.66
C TYR A 38 -3.54 -15.70 -13.92
N ARG A 39 -2.99 -16.33 -14.96
CA ARG A 39 -3.69 -16.51 -16.26
C ARG A 39 -4.65 -17.70 -16.35
N GLY A 40 -4.69 -18.60 -15.36
CA GLY A 40 -5.67 -19.71 -15.30
C GLY A 40 -7.09 -19.22 -15.00
N HIS A 41 -8.13 -19.97 -15.43
CA HIS A 41 -9.52 -19.71 -15.02
C HIS A 41 -9.60 -19.72 -13.47
N ASP A 42 -10.43 -18.84 -12.89
CA ASP A 42 -10.55 -18.53 -11.44
C ASP A 42 -9.35 -17.84 -10.73
N SER A 43 -8.15 -17.89 -11.31
CA SER A 43 -6.94 -17.38 -10.64
C SER A 43 -6.84 -15.83 -10.65
N ARG A 44 -7.46 -15.13 -11.62
CA ARG A 44 -7.49 -13.64 -11.63
C ARG A 44 -8.20 -13.03 -10.42
N PHE A 45 -9.16 -13.77 -9.86
CA PHE A 45 -9.83 -13.35 -8.63
C PHE A 45 -8.89 -13.39 -7.42
N HIS A 46 -7.99 -14.38 -7.36
CA HIS A 46 -6.99 -14.49 -6.31
C HIS A 46 -6.01 -13.31 -6.39
N TRP A 47 -5.51 -12.98 -7.60
CA TRP A 47 -4.70 -11.77 -7.81
C TRP A 47 -5.37 -10.52 -7.24
N PHE A 48 -6.64 -10.28 -7.60
CA PHE A 48 -7.39 -9.11 -7.13
C PHE A 48 -7.44 -9.09 -5.60
N THR A 49 -7.80 -10.22 -4.99
CA THR A 49 -7.95 -10.32 -3.54
C THR A 49 -6.61 -10.14 -2.84
N HIS A 50 -5.54 -10.78 -3.32
CA HIS A 50 -4.20 -10.66 -2.74
C HIS A 50 -3.67 -9.23 -2.84
N PHE A 51 -3.88 -8.56 -3.96
CA PHE A 51 -3.52 -7.16 -4.11
C PHE A 51 -4.27 -6.29 -3.08
N PHE A 52 -5.60 -6.33 -3.06
CA PHE A 52 -6.39 -5.41 -2.20
C PHE A 52 -6.24 -5.71 -0.71
N VAL A 53 -6.21 -6.99 -0.32
CA VAL A 53 -5.97 -7.42 1.06
C VAL A 53 -4.57 -7.00 1.49
N GLY A 54 -3.56 -7.38 0.71
CA GLY A 54 -2.15 -7.12 1.01
C GLY A 54 -1.83 -5.64 1.07
N ALA A 55 -2.28 -4.86 0.08
CA ALA A 55 -2.06 -3.43 0.02
C ALA A 55 -2.80 -2.69 1.15
N SER A 56 -4.02 -3.10 1.51
CA SER A 56 -4.75 -2.51 2.64
C SER A 56 -4.03 -2.76 3.96
N ALA A 57 -3.57 -4.00 4.20
CA ALA A 57 -2.78 -4.32 5.39
C ALA A 57 -1.48 -3.52 5.44
N ALA A 58 -0.78 -3.41 4.31
CA ALA A 58 0.44 -2.61 4.19
C ALA A 58 0.19 -1.12 4.52
N LEU A 59 -0.89 -0.53 4.01
CA LEU A 59 -1.28 0.85 4.30
C LEU A 59 -1.56 1.08 5.78
N LEU A 60 -2.25 0.15 6.44
CA LEU A 60 -2.51 0.23 7.89
C LEU A 60 -1.22 0.12 8.70
N ILE A 61 -0.31 -0.80 8.33
CA ILE A 61 1.00 -0.91 8.99
C ILE A 61 1.81 0.38 8.78
N MET A 62 1.87 0.90 7.55
CA MET A 62 2.53 2.17 7.25
C MET A 62 1.95 3.33 8.07
N ALA A 63 0.63 3.38 8.28
CA ALA A 63 -0.01 4.38 9.12
C ALA A 63 0.43 4.26 10.59
N VAL A 64 0.46 3.06 11.14
CA VAL A 64 0.95 2.81 12.51
C VAL A 64 2.43 3.19 12.66
N VAL A 65 3.27 2.75 11.72
CA VAL A 65 4.71 3.06 11.70
C VAL A 65 4.93 4.56 11.61
N ALA A 66 4.26 5.24 10.68
CA ALA A 66 4.38 6.68 10.51
C ALA A 66 3.92 7.43 11.75
N TRP A 67 2.78 7.04 12.33
CA TRP A 67 2.26 7.63 13.57
C TRP A 67 3.27 7.52 14.71
N ARG A 68 3.80 6.31 14.95
CA ARG A 68 4.74 6.03 16.04
C ARG A 68 6.07 6.75 15.86
N GLN A 69 6.61 6.71 14.64
CA GLN A 69 7.90 7.33 14.34
C GLN A 69 7.79 8.85 14.19
N ARG A 70 6.59 9.39 13.96
CA ARG A 70 6.33 10.80 13.63
C ARG A 70 7.01 11.24 12.33
N TRP A 71 7.22 10.29 11.40
CA TRP A 71 7.87 10.50 10.11
C TRP A 71 7.17 9.66 9.03
N PRO A 72 7.11 10.10 7.76
CA PRO A 72 6.60 9.26 6.68
C PRO A 72 7.46 8.00 6.52
N VAL A 73 6.83 6.86 6.16
CA VAL A 73 7.60 5.65 5.85
C VAL A 73 8.48 5.87 4.61
N ARG A 74 9.68 5.28 4.64
CA ARG A 74 10.57 5.27 3.47
C ARG A 74 10.01 4.32 2.42
N TYR A 75 10.07 4.74 1.15
CA TYR A 75 9.65 3.96 -0.02
C TYR A 75 8.21 3.42 0.07
N PRO A 76 7.19 4.29 0.20
CA PRO A 76 5.80 3.89 0.46
C PRO A 76 5.21 2.96 -0.62
N LEU A 77 5.74 2.98 -1.85
CA LEU A 77 5.27 2.13 -2.95
C LEU A 77 5.75 0.67 -2.87
N ILE A 78 6.82 0.38 -2.10
CA ILE A 78 7.30 -1.00 -1.90
C ILE A 78 6.34 -1.78 -0.99
N TRP A 79 5.72 -1.10 -0.04
CA TRP A 79 4.88 -1.73 0.99
C TRP A 79 3.64 -2.43 0.42
N PRO A 80 2.83 -1.81 -0.48
CA PRO A 80 1.74 -2.52 -1.15
C PRO A 80 2.19 -3.77 -1.91
N ILE A 81 3.33 -3.70 -2.60
CA ILE A 81 3.89 -4.84 -3.35
C ILE A 81 4.27 -5.97 -2.39
N LEU A 82 4.97 -5.65 -1.29
CA LEU A 82 5.30 -6.65 -0.26
C LEU A 82 4.03 -7.23 0.37
N GLY A 83 3.02 -6.40 0.64
CA GLY A 83 1.73 -6.85 1.14
C GLY A 83 1.06 -7.83 0.18
N HIS A 84 1.07 -7.54 -1.12
CA HIS A 84 0.55 -8.44 -2.15
C HIS A 84 1.32 -9.77 -2.16
N LEU A 85 2.65 -9.75 -2.19
CA LEU A 85 3.47 -10.97 -2.18
C LEU A 85 3.22 -11.84 -0.94
N ILE A 86 3.08 -11.21 0.24
CA ILE A 86 2.73 -11.92 1.48
C ILE A 86 1.33 -12.52 1.38
N ALA A 87 0.36 -11.78 0.82
CA ALA A 87 -1.01 -12.28 0.63
C ALA A 87 -1.08 -13.42 -0.40
N MET A 88 -0.15 -13.49 -1.35
CA MET A 88 -0.02 -14.60 -2.31
C MET A 88 0.61 -15.86 -1.72
N PHE A 89 1.24 -15.78 -0.54
CA PHE A 89 1.94 -16.91 0.06
C PHE A 89 1.10 -18.20 0.18
N PRO A 90 -0.20 -18.15 0.54
CA PRO A 90 -1.06 -19.34 0.55
C PRO A 90 -1.19 -20.04 -0.81
N ASP A 91 -1.24 -19.29 -1.92
CA ASP A 91 -1.28 -19.88 -3.27
C ASP A 91 0.01 -20.64 -3.59
N ILE A 92 1.16 -20.11 -3.15
CA ILE A 92 2.46 -20.76 -3.34
C ILE A 92 2.50 -22.08 -2.56
N LEU A 93 2.03 -22.08 -1.32
CA LEU A 93 1.94 -23.30 -0.51
C LEU A 93 1.01 -24.33 -1.15
N PHE A 94 -0.14 -23.88 -1.67
CA PHE A 94 -1.10 -24.76 -2.33
C PHE A 94 -0.52 -25.42 -3.59
N ALA A 95 0.21 -24.66 -4.41
CA ALA A 95 0.89 -25.20 -5.59
C ALA A 95 1.92 -26.29 -5.24
N GLN A 96 2.43 -26.32 -3.99
CA GLN A 96 3.33 -27.36 -3.48
C GLN A 96 2.58 -28.53 -2.80
N GLY A 97 1.24 -28.59 -2.89
CA GLY A 97 0.43 -29.66 -2.31
C GLY A 97 0.12 -29.48 -0.81
N ILE A 98 0.41 -28.33 -0.22
CA ILE A 98 0.11 -28.05 1.19
C ILE A 98 -1.36 -27.66 1.32
N ALA A 99 -2.08 -28.29 2.26
CA ALA A 99 -3.53 -28.14 2.41
C ALA A 99 -3.97 -26.69 2.64
N HIS A 100 -4.75 -26.16 1.69
CA HIS A 100 -5.19 -24.75 1.63
C HIS A 100 -6.06 -24.33 2.83
N GLN A 101 -6.93 -25.22 3.31
CA GLN A 101 -7.95 -24.89 4.33
C GLN A 101 -7.37 -24.32 5.62
N ARG A 102 -6.28 -24.90 6.15
CA ARG A 102 -5.69 -24.44 7.42
C ARG A 102 -5.05 -23.05 7.31
N TRP A 103 -4.60 -22.68 6.12
CA TRP A 103 -3.96 -21.39 5.87
C TRP A 103 -4.98 -20.30 5.55
N MET A 104 -6.14 -20.65 4.97
CA MET A 104 -7.19 -19.67 4.64
C MET A 104 -7.82 -18.99 5.86
N ASP A 105 -7.91 -19.69 7.00
CA ASP A 105 -8.43 -19.12 8.25
C ASP A 105 -7.44 -18.16 8.92
N VAL A 106 -6.13 -18.36 8.66
CA VAL A 106 -5.04 -17.55 9.23
C VAL A 106 -4.76 -16.32 8.38
N PHE A 107 -4.87 -16.42 7.05
CA PHE A 107 -4.60 -15.32 6.12
C PHE A 107 -5.85 -14.45 5.89
N LEU A 108 -6.06 -13.50 6.80
CA LEU A 108 -6.91 -12.32 6.59
C LEU A 108 -8.36 -12.60 6.17
N GLY A 109 -8.89 -13.76 6.56
CA GLY A 109 -10.28 -14.14 6.28
C GLY A 109 -10.55 -14.44 4.80
N HIS A 110 -9.57 -15.00 4.08
CA HIS A 110 -9.66 -15.33 2.66
C HIS A 110 -10.98 -16.06 2.30
N LEU A 111 -11.38 -17.08 3.07
CA LEU A 111 -12.66 -17.77 2.88
C LEU A 111 -13.88 -16.85 3.00
N ASN A 112 -13.91 -15.98 4.00
CA ASN A 112 -15.03 -15.06 4.21
C ASN A 112 -15.18 -14.09 3.04
N THR A 113 -14.08 -13.76 2.35
CA THR A 113 -14.17 -12.91 1.17
C THR A 113 -14.95 -13.56 0.05
N HIS A 114 -14.88 -14.88 -0.14
CA HIS A 114 -15.62 -15.57 -1.19
C HIS A 114 -17.13 -15.41 -1.07
N PHE A 115 -17.64 -15.23 0.16
CA PHE A 115 -19.07 -15.16 0.46
C PHE A 115 -19.62 -13.74 0.64
N MET A 116 -18.78 -12.70 0.51
CA MET A 116 -19.23 -11.31 0.64
C MET A 116 -20.03 -10.85 -0.59
N PRO A 117 -21.30 -10.42 -0.45
CA PRO A 117 -22.04 -9.78 -1.53
C PRO A 117 -21.33 -8.49 -1.96
N GLY A 118 -21.19 -8.26 -3.26
CA GLY A 118 -20.46 -7.07 -3.76
C GLY A 118 -18.98 -7.04 -3.34
N ARG A 119 -18.36 -8.21 -3.15
CA ARG A 119 -16.96 -8.41 -2.72
C ARG A 119 -15.95 -7.40 -3.27
N ASN A 120 -15.94 -7.17 -4.59
CA ASN A 120 -14.97 -6.25 -5.20
C ASN A 120 -15.17 -4.81 -4.70
N LEU A 121 -16.42 -4.36 -4.60
CA LEU A 121 -16.76 -3.06 -4.04
C LEU A 121 -16.33 -2.96 -2.57
N THR A 122 -16.56 -4.00 -1.79
CA THR A 122 -16.10 -4.07 -0.39
C THR A 122 -14.59 -3.88 -0.29
N TRP A 123 -13.81 -4.59 -1.11
CA TRP A 123 -12.35 -4.46 -1.11
C TRP A 123 -11.86 -3.09 -1.62
N TYR A 124 -12.53 -2.49 -2.61
CA TYR A 124 -12.24 -1.10 -3.00
C TYR A 124 -12.48 -0.13 -1.83
N LEU A 125 -13.59 -0.27 -1.09
CA LEU A 125 -13.90 0.59 0.04
C LEU A 125 -12.90 0.42 1.20
N VAL A 126 -12.52 -0.82 1.53
CA VAL A 126 -11.51 -1.10 2.55
C VAL A 126 -10.17 -0.47 2.16
N PHE A 127 -9.75 -0.64 0.91
CA PHE A 127 -8.51 -0.05 0.43
C PHE A 127 -8.52 1.48 0.46
N LEU A 128 -9.61 2.09 -0.01
CA LEU A 128 -9.77 3.55 0.04
C LEU A 128 -9.79 4.07 1.49
N ALA A 129 -10.42 3.35 2.41
CA ALA A 129 -10.42 3.68 3.83
C ALA A 129 -9.01 3.58 4.43
N ALA A 130 -8.26 2.51 4.12
CA ALA A 130 -6.88 2.34 4.59
C ALA A 130 -5.95 3.42 4.01
N LEU A 131 -6.11 3.77 2.73
CA LEU A 131 -5.36 4.84 2.07
C LEU A 131 -5.69 6.19 2.72
N GLY A 132 -6.98 6.49 2.90
CA GLY A 132 -7.45 7.71 3.56
C GLY A 132 -6.90 7.83 4.98
N PHE A 133 -6.90 6.73 5.74
CA PHE A 133 -6.32 6.69 7.08
C PHE A 133 -4.82 6.99 7.08
N TYR A 134 -4.05 6.34 6.20
CA TYR A 134 -2.62 6.62 6.06
C TYR A 134 -2.35 8.08 5.70
N LEU A 135 -3.07 8.64 4.74
CA LEU A 135 -2.96 10.06 4.36
C LEU A 135 -3.33 11.00 5.50
N ALA A 136 -4.36 10.69 6.29
CA ALA A 136 -4.75 11.46 7.47
C ALA A 136 -3.64 11.46 8.53
N VAL A 137 -2.97 10.32 8.75
CA VAL A 137 -1.80 10.24 9.65
C VAL A 137 -0.66 11.13 9.14
N LEU A 138 -0.32 11.07 7.85
CA LEU A 138 0.72 11.93 7.28
C LEU A 138 0.37 13.42 7.41
N GLY A 139 -0.89 13.79 7.20
CA GLY A 139 -1.38 15.14 7.37
C GLY A 139 -1.21 15.65 8.81
N ARG A 140 -1.44 14.79 9.81
CA ARG A 140 -1.24 15.13 11.23
C ARG A 140 0.24 15.29 11.60
N ILE A 141 1.13 14.49 11.02
CA ILE A 141 2.56 14.54 11.31
C ILE A 141 3.22 15.77 10.68
N ARG A 142 2.77 16.20 9.49
CA ARG A 142 3.33 17.35 8.77
C ARG A 142 2.89 18.71 9.32
N ARG A 143 1.85 18.77 10.17
CA ARG A 143 1.42 20.04 10.77
C ARG A 143 2.45 20.49 11.81
N PRO A 144 3.01 21.71 11.71
CA PRO A 144 3.82 22.26 12.78
C PRO A 144 2.99 22.33 14.06
N LEU A 145 3.59 22.00 15.21
CA LEU A 145 2.94 22.21 16.50
C LEU A 145 2.61 23.70 16.63
N PRO A 146 1.38 24.08 17.02
CA PRO A 146 1.03 25.48 17.22
C PRO A 146 2.01 26.10 18.24
N ALA A 147 2.48 27.32 17.95
CA ALA A 147 3.48 28.03 18.75
C ALA A 147 3.11 28.13 20.25
N ALA A 148 1.82 28.06 20.59
CA ALA A 148 1.33 27.97 21.96
C ALA A 148 1.88 26.76 22.76
N ALA A 149 2.25 25.66 22.10
CA ALA A 149 2.86 24.50 22.74
C ALA A 149 4.37 24.65 23.00
N LEU A 150 5.01 25.66 22.42
CA LEU A 150 6.45 25.93 22.54
C LEU A 150 6.77 27.06 23.55
N GLY A 151 5.78 27.88 23.93
CA GLY A 151 5.94 29.00 24.87
C GLY A 151 5.54 28.71 26.32
N ALA A 152 5.21 27.47 26.66
CA ALA A 152 4.78 27.07 28.01
C ALA A 152 5.86 26.29 28.80
N ARG A 153 7.15 26.57 28.55
CA ARG A 153 8.27 26.01 29.32
C ARG A 153 9.16 27.09 29.87
#